data_AF-A0A7S2VXE5-F1
#
_entry.id   AF-A0A7S2VXE5-F1
#
_cell.length_a   1.000
_cell.length_b   1.000
_cell.length_c   1.000
_cell.angle_alpha   90.00
_cell.angle_beta   90.00
_cell.angle_gamma   90.00
#
_symmetry.space_group_name_H-M   'P 1'
#
loop_
_entity.id
_entity.type
_entity.pdbx_description
1 polymer ?
#
loop_
_entity_poly.entity_id
_entity_poly.type
_entity_poly.pdbx_seq_one_letter_code
_entity_poly.pdbx_strand_id
1 'polypeptide(L)'
;EELVRNPHVKRNGALCVPMDGKLVKVKLLTRRAQELIGQRFIVRIDRWQTNQRYPDGHLVRVLGPVGDVDVEMLALLARFNIPSEPFGAATLAELPREGADWVVPQCEVDTRRDLRHHRACSIDPPGCTDVDDALSVYADGDSLQVGVHIADVSYFVREGSLLDYEARARGTTVYLVDRRLDMLPGLLSENLASLLEGRDRLAMSCVWTLDERLNVVDVWFGRSVIHSRHQMTYYQAQAIYDDAPTPPGVVAFDDTETKAVREDL
;
A
#
# COMPACT_ATOMS: atom_id res chain seq x y z
N GLU A 1 19.70 6.67 32.88
CA GLU A 1 20.73 6.84 33.94
C GLU A 1 20.05 7.16 35.27
N GLU A 2 20.59 6.55 36.33
CA GLU A 2 20.36 6.64 37.79
C GLU A 2 18.94 6.81 38.40
N LEU A 3 18.52 5.79 39.17
CA LEU A 3 17.37 5.81 40.07
C LEU A 3 17.80 6.20 41.50
N VAL A 4 17.41 7.39 41.95
CA VAL A 4 17.47 7.74 43.38
C VAL A 4 16.31 7.04 44.10
N ARG A 5 16.62 6.11 45.02
CA ARG A 5 15.63 5.41 45.86
C ARG A 5 15.25 6.28 47.07
N ASN A 6 13.95 6.47 47.30
CA ASN A 6 13.41 7.11 48.50
C ASN A 6 12.87 6.02 49.48
N PRO A 7 13.21 6.00 50.79
CA PRO A 7 13.03 4.82 51.65
C PRO A 7 11.66 4.63 52.32
N HIS A 8 10.62 5.40 52.00
CA HIS A 8 9.28 5.21 52.57
C HIS A 8 8.40 4.34 51.64
N VAL A 9 8.10 3.12 52.07
CA VAL A 9 7.50 2.05 51.24
C VAL A 9 6.07 2.39 50.76
N LYS A 10 5.79 2.08 49.48
CA LYS A 10 4.48 1.88 48.79
C LYS A 10 3.88 3.02 47.96
N ARG A 11 4.63 3.46 46.93
CA ARG A 11 4.12 3.75 45.57
C ARG A 11 5.35 3.87 44.66
N ASN A 12 5.74 2.78 44.00
CA ASN A 12 6.84 2.80 43.03
C ASN A 12 6.38 3.56 41.77
N GLY A 13 6.43 4.90 41.86
CA GLY A 13 6.26 5.77 40.71
C GLY A 13 7.56 5.81 39.93
N ALA A 14 7.51 5.45 38.65
CA ALA A 14 8.60 5.65 37.70
C ALA A 14 8.30 6.88 36.84
N LEU A 15 9.34 7.52 36.33
CA LEU A 15 9.20 8.54 35.28
C LEU A 15 9.52 7.90 33.93
N CYS A 16 8.55 7.92 33.04
CA CYS A 16 8.70 7.46 31.67
C CYS A 16 9.16 8.63 30.80
N VAL A 17 10.14 8.36 29.93
CA VAL A 17 10.68 9.35 28.99
C VAL A 17 10.08 9.06 27.61
N PRO A 18 9.27 9.97 27.04
CA PRO A 18 8.74 9.81 25.70
C PRO A 18 9.86 9.76 24.64
N MET A 19 9.59 9.12 23.50
CA MET A 19 10.50 9.14 22.35
C MET A 19 10.59 10.53 21.69
N ASP A 20 9.52 11.32 21.77
CA ASP A 20 9.54 12.70 21.32
C ASP A 20 10.07 13.62 22.42
N GLY A 21 11.23 14.23 22.19
CA GLY A 21 11.85 15.17 23.12
C GLY A 21 11.02 16.42 23.40
N LYS A 22 9.99 16.71 22.60
CA LYS A 22 9.05 17.82 22.84
C LYS A 22 8.00 17.48 23.91
N LEU A 23 7.79 16.21 24.21
CA LEU A 23 6.80 15.76 25.19
C LEU A 23 7.39 15.71 26.60
N VAL A 24 6.56 16.06 27.59
CA VAL A 24 6.95 15.97 29.00
C VAL A 24 7.01 14.53 29.48
N LYS A 25 7.88 14.28 30.47
CA LYS A 25 7.95 12.98 31.15
C LYS A 25 6.62 12.66 31.83
N VAL A 26 6.24 11.38 31.84
CA VAL A 26 4.97 10.92 32.41
C VAL A 26 5.25 10.09 33.66
N LYS A 27 4.49 10.31 34.73
CA LYS A 27 4.56 9.52 35.95
C LYS A 27 3.74 8.25 35.80
N LEU A 28 4.40 7.10 35.94
CA LEU A 28 3.79 5.78 35.84
C LEU A 28 3.79 5.10 37.22
N LEU A 29 2.61 4.74 37.72
CA LEU A 29 2.47 3.93 38.93
C LEU A 29 2.48 2.45 38.53
N THR A 30 3.60 1.76 38.77
CA THR A 30 3.73 0.33 38.42
C THR A 30 4.55 -0.43 39.45
N ARG A 31 4.20 -1.69 39.68
CA ARG A 31 5.00 -2.62 40.50
C ARG A 31 6.12 -3.27 39.71
N ARG A 32 6.05 -3.23 38.38
CA ARG A 32 6.98 -3.87 37.43
C ARG A 32 8.05 -2.90 36.90
N ALA A 33 8.38 -1.86 37.66
CA ALA A 33 9.29 -0.80 37.20
C ALA A 33 10.64 -1.36 36.74
N GLN A 34 11.18 -2.38 37.44
CA GLN A 34 12.45 -3.00 37.10
C GLN A 34 12.43 -3.74 35.75
N GLU A 35 11.30 -4.36 35.41
CA GLU A 35 11.13 -5.10 34.15
C GLU A 35 10.95 -4.17 32.94
N LEU A 36 10.51 -2.93 33.18
CA LEU A 36 10.31 -1.93 32.12
C LEU A 36 11.60 -1.17 31.77
N ILE A 37 12.66 -1.32 32.56
CA ILE A 37 13.95 -0.71 32.27
C ILE A 37 14.52 -1.36 31.00
N GLY A 38 14.92 -0.53 30.03
CA GLY A 38 15.45 -1.01 28.74
C GLY A 38 14.37 -1.56 27.80
N GLN A 39 13.09 -1.33 28.08
CA GLN A 39 11.98 -1.72 27.20
C GLN A 39 11.33 -0.49 26.55
N ARG A 40 10.84 -0.65 25.31
CA ARG A 40 9.86 0.23 24.67
C ARG A 40 8.46 -0.18 25.11
N PHE A 41 7.63 0.80 25.41
CA PHE A 41 6.25 0.58 25.83
C PHE A 41 5.38 1.81 25.59
N ILE A 42 4.07 1.60 25.51
CA ILE A 42 3.07 2.63 25.28
C ILE A 42 2.45 3.02 26.63
N VAL A 43 2.42 4.32 26.90
CA VAL A 43 1.75 4.90 28.07
C VAL A 43 0.63 5.82 27.59
N ARG A 44 -0.54 5.72 28.20
CA ARG A 44 -1.63 6.67 28.02
C ARG A 44 -1.63 7.65 29.18
N ILE A 45 -1.70 8.94 28.86
CA ILE A 45 -1.84 10.01 29.86
C ILE A 45 -3.29 10.02 30.34
N ASP A 46 -3.49 9.98 31.66
CA ASP A 46 -4.82 9.95 32.28
C ASP A 46 -5.27 11.32 32.74
N ARG A 47 -4.40 12.01 33.49
CA ARG A 47 -4.71 13.28 34.11
C ARG A 47 -3.45 14.09 34.37
N TRP A 48 -3.63 15.41 34.35
CA TRP A 48 -2.58 16.35 34.73
C TRP A 48 -3.19 17.43 35.63
N GLN A 49 -2.93 17.33 36.93
CA GLN A 49 -3.42 18.32 37.89
C GLN A 49 -2.49 19.54 37.91
N THR A 50 -3.03 20.72 38.21
CA THR A 50 -2.29 22.00 38.21
C THR A 50 -1.13 22.05 39.22
N ASN A 51 -1.20 21.24 40.28
CA ASN A 51 -0.15 21.11 41.28
C ASN A 51 0.90 20.03 40.94
N GLN A 52 0.80 19.38 39.77
CA GLN A 52 1.72 18.33 39.33
C GLN A 52 2.69 18.84 38.28
N ARG A 53 3.98 18.59 38.49
CA ARG A 53 5.03 18.86 37.49
C ARG A 53 4.94 17.93 36.27
N TYR A 54 4.50 16.69 36.48
CA TYR A 54 4.39 15.66 35.44
C TYR A 54 3.01 15.02 35.48
N PRO A 55 2.37 14.72 34.34
CA PRO A 55 1.09 14.05 34.29
C PRO A 55 1.16 12.62 34.83
N ASP A 56 0.05 12.12 35.37
CA ASP A 56 -0.14 10.71 35.70
C ASP A 56 -0.55 9.96 34.42
N GLY A 57 -0.02 8.75 34.22
CA GLY A 57 -0.45 7.84 33.16
C GLY A 57 -0.33 6.37 33.56
N HIS A 58 -0.88 5.50 32.71
CA HIS A 58 -0.80 4.04 32.86
C HIS A 58 -0.20 3.37 31.63
N LEU A 59 0.42 2.22 31.89
CA LEU A 59 0.98 1.33 30.88
C LEU A 59 -0.16 0.68 30.10
N VAL A 60 -0.10 0.77 28.77
CA VAL A 60 -1.06 0.13 27.86
C VAL A 60 -0.49 -1.19 27.36
N ARG A 61 0.73 -1.16 26.80
CA ARG A 61 1.38 -2.31 26.16
C ARG A 61 2.90 -2.20 26.26
N VAL A 62 3.58 -3.31 26.54
CA VAL A 62 5.03 -3.41 26.38
C VAL A 62 5.31 -3.92 24.97
N LEU A 63 6.21 -3.25 24.26
CA LEU A 63 6.57 -3.59 22.87
C LEU A 63 7.75 -4.56 22.84
N GLY A 64 8.79 -4.30 23.64
CA GLY A 64 9.97 -5.16 23.72
C GLY A 64 11.25 -4.39 24.04
N PRO A 65 12.44 -5.00 23.91
CA PRO A 65 13.71 -4.38 24.26
C PRO A 65 14.07 -3.19 23.36
N VAL A 66 14.72 -2.18 23.93
CA VAL A 66 15.28 -1.03 23.18
C VAL A 66 16.42 -1.49 22.29
N GLY A 67 16.46 -0.99 21.05
CA GLY A 67 17.49 -1.32 20.06
C GLY A 67 17.20 -2.57 19.22
N ASP A 68 16.14 -3.31 19.53
CA ASP A 68 15.61 -4.33 18.61
C ASP A 68 14.86 -3.67 17.46
N VAL A 69 15.15 -4.08 16.22
CA VAL A 69 14.66 -3.41 15.01
C VAL A 69 13.13 -3.46 14.93
N ASP A 70 12.53 -4.64 15.15
CA ASP A 70 11.07 -4.80 15.10
C ASP A 70 10.38 -3.96 16.17
N VAL A 71 10.97 -3.90 17.37
CA VAL A 71 10.43 -3.12 18.48
C VAL A 71 10.50 -1.62 18.22
N GLU A 72 11.63 -1.12 17.69
CA GLU A 72 11.77 0.30 17.33
C GLU A 72 10.80 0.69 16.20
N MET A 73 10.59 -0.20 15.23
CA MET A 73 9.59 -0.01 14.18
C MET A 73 8.17 0.06 14.74
N LEU A 74 7.77 -0.88 15.61
CA LEU A 74 6.47 -0.84 16.28
C LEU A 74 6.28 0.44 17.11
N ALA A 75 7.34 0.92 17.77
CA ALA A 75 7.31 2.15 18.53
C ALA A 75 7.13 3.39 17.62
N LEU A 76 7.76 3.39 16.45
CA LEU A 76 7.61 4.43 15.42
C LEU A 76 6.17 4.47 14.87
N LEU A 77 5.62 3.31 14.51
CA LEU A 77 4.25 3.18 14.01
C LEU A 77 3.23 3.67 15.04
N ALA A 78 3.38 3.26 16.30
CA ALA A 78 2.54 3.72 17.39
C ALA A 78 2.66 5.24 17.63
N ARG A 79 3.86 5.81 17.49
CA ARG A 79 4.09 7.26 17.65
C ARG A 79 3.35 8.07 16.58
N PHE A 80 3.36 7.61 15.33
CA PHE A 80 2.69 8.27 14.22
C PHE A 80 1.24 7.84 14.03
N ASN A 81 0.71 7.02 14.95
CA ASN A 81 -0.64 6.47 14.89
C ASN A 81 -0.94 5.78 13.56
N ILE A 82 0.06 5.05 13.05
CA ILE A 82 -0.06 4.25 11.82
C ILE A 82 -0.60 2.88 12.22
N PRO A 83 -1.80 2.48 11.75
CA PRO A 83 -2.34 1.15 12.01
C PRO A 83 -1.39 0.08 11.46
N SER A 84 -1.06 -0.91 12.29
CA SER A 84 -0.16 -2.01 11.92
C SER A 84 -0.79 -3.37 12.19
N GLU A 85 -2.04 -3.38 12.64
CA GLU A 85 -2.81 -4.57 12.93
C GLU A 85 -3.24 -5.26 11.61
N PRO A 86 -3.31 -6.60 11.60
CA PRO A 86 -3.91 -7.33 10.49
C PRO A 86 -5.37 -6.93 10.28
N PHE A 87 -5.84 -7.07 9.03
CA PHE A 87 -7.23 -6.86 8.68
C PHE A 87 -8.15 -7.80 9.47
N GLY A 88 -9.27 -7.28 9.98
CA GLY A 88 -10.24 -8.04 10.74
C GLY A 88 -10.98 -9.08 9.89
N ALA A 89 -11.38 -10.20 10.50
CA ALA A 89 -12.08 -11.28 9.79
C ALA A 89 -13.40 -10.83 9.13
N ALA A 90 -14.12 -9.89 9.74
CA ALA A 90 -15.34 -9.32 9.18
C ALA A 90 -15.05 -8.48 7.91
N THR A 91 -13.96 -7.72 7.90
CA THR A 91 -13.50 -6.95 6.74
C THR A 91 -13.07 -7.88 5.60
N LEU A 92 -12.34 -8.95 5.91
CA LEU A 92 -11.90 -9.93 4.92
C LEU A 92 -13.08 -10.73 4.32
N ALA A 93 -14.17 -10.89 5.07
CA ALA A 93 -15.38 -11.58 4.59
C ALA A 93 -16.15 -10.79 3.51
N GLU A 94 -15.83 -9.50 3.29
CA GLU A 94 -16.39 -8.69 2.20
C GLU A 94 -15.69 -8.92 0.85
N LEU A 95 -14.53 -9.59 0.85
CA LEU A 95 -13.82 -9.92 -0.39
C LEU A 95 -14.59 -11.00 -1.19
N PRO A 96 -14.43 -11.05 -2.53
CA PRO A 96 -15.03 -12.10 -3.35
C PRO A 96 -14.71 -13.51 -2.84
N ARG A 97 -15.71 -14.39 -2.85
CA ARG A 97 -15.59 -15.75 -2.29
C ARG A 97 -14.66 -16.64 -3.11
N GLU A 98 -14.56 -16.34 -4.39
CA GLU A 98 -13.65 -16.96 -5.36
C GLU A 98 -12.18 -16.71 -5.00
N GLY A 99 -11.90 -15.69 -4.19
CA GLY A 99 -10.54 -15.36 -3.80
C GLY A 99 -9.65 -15.08 -5.00
N ALA A 100 -8.50 -15.73 -5.06
CA ALA A 100 -7.52 -15.53 -6.13
C ALA A 100 -8.00 -16.01 -7.52
N ASP A 101 -9.05 -16.84 -7.57
CA ASP A 101 -9.62 -17.41 -8.79
C ASP A 101 -10.77 -16.55 -9.36
N TRP A 102 -11.01 -15.38 -8.78
CA TRP A 102 -12.01 -14.45 -9.30
C TRP A 102 -11.66 -14.01 -10.73
N VAL A 103 -12.68 -14.00 -11.58
CA VAL A 103 -12.61 -13.57 -12.97
C VAL A 103 -13.66 -12.50 -13.23
N VAL A 104 -13.41 -11.64 -14.23
CA VAL A 104 -14.35 -10.59 -14.61
C VAL A 104 -15.70 -11.20 -15.01
N PRO A 105 -16.80 -10.86 -14.33
CA PRO A 105 -18.13 -11.37 -14.68
C PRO A 105 -18.57 -10.89 -16.06
N GLN A 106 -19.25 -11.75 -16.82
CA GLN A 106 -19.74 -11.40 -18.16
C GLN A 106 -20.63 -10.13 -18.16
N CYS A 107 -21.43 -9.92 -17.12
CA CYS A 107 -22.27 -8.72 -17.02
C CYS A 107 -21.45 -7.41 -16.92
N GLU A 108 -20.24 -7.44 -16.37
CA GLU A 108 -19.34 -6.29 -16.37
C GLU A 108 -18.72 -6.08 -17.76
N VAL A 109 -18.42 -7.16 -18.49
CA VAL A 109 -17.94 -7.09 -19.88
C VAL A 109 -19.02 -6.48 -20.79
N ASP A 110 -20.28 -6.84 -20.58
CA ASP A 110 -21.40 -6.37 -21.41
C ASP A 110 -21.77 -4.89 -21.15
N THR A 111 -21.43 -4.36 -19.97
CA THR A 111 -21.81 -3.00 -19.55
C THR A 111 -20.68 -1.97 -19.62
N ARG A 112 -19.43 -2.43 -19.55
CA ARG A 112 -18.24 -1.57 -19.62
C ARG A 112 -17.70 -1.50 -21.04
N ARG A 113 -16.87 -0.49 -21.31
CA ARG A 113 -16.15 -0.43 -22.59
C ARG A 113 -15.12 -1.55 -22.65
N ASP A 114 -15.22 -2.40 -23.66
CA ASP A 114 -14.22 -3.45 -23.90
C ASP A 114 -12.99 -2.84 -24.58
N LEU A 115 -11.86 -2.80 -23.87
CA LEU A 115 -10.57 -2.31 -24.34
C LEU A 115 -9.52 -3.43 -24.37
N ARG A 116 -9.92 -4.71 -24.27
CA ARG A 116 -8.99 -5.85 -24.25
C ARG A 116 -8.14 -5.99 -25.53
N HIS A 117 -8.55 -5.35 -26.61
CA HIS A 117 -7.83 -5.29 -27.87
C HIS A 117 -6.79 -4.17 -27.95
N HIS A 118 -6.77 -3.21 -27.01
CA HIS A 118 -5.83 -2.08 -27.00
C HIS A 118 -4.40 -2.45 -26.56
N ARG A 119 -4.13 -3.73 -26.26
CA ARG A 119 -2.79 -4.24 -25.89
C ARG A 119 -2.13 -3.41 -24.79
N ALA A 120 -2.77 -3.33 -23.62
CA ALA A 120 -2.24 -2.57 -22.50
C ALA A 120 -1.00 -3.25 -21.88
N CYS A 121 -0.08 -2.47 -21.32
CA CYS A 121 1.06 -2.97 -20.53
C CYS A 121 1.30 -2.08 -19.31
N SER A 122 1.98 -2.59 -18.28
CA SER A 122 2.41 -1.79 -17.14
C SER A 122 3.94 -1.68 -17.07
N ILE A 123 4.44 -0.60 -16.46
CA ILE A 123 5.86 -0.36 -16.26
C ILE A 123 6.10 0.07 -14.82
N ASP A 124 6.66 -0.84 -14.03
CA ASP A 124 6.72 -0.73 -12.57
C ASP A 124 8.14 -0.86 -12.01
N PRO A 125 8.38 -0.49 -10.73
CA PRO A 125 9.61 -0.86 -10.04
C PRO A 125 9.77 -2.39 -9.92
N PRO A 126 11.01 -2.91 -9.86
CA PRO A 126 11.24 -4.32 -9.56
C PRO A 126 10.57 -4.76 -8.26
N GLY A 127 9.82 -5.87 -8.30
CA GLY A 127 9.11 -6.41 -7.14
C GLY A 127 7.75 -5.78 -6.84
N CYS A 128 7.23 -4.91 -7.72
CA CYS A 128 5.86 -4.41 -7.64
C CYS A 128 4.85 -5.56 -7.77
N THR A 129 3.83 -5.57 -6.91
CA THR A 129 2.78 -6.61 -6.85
C THR A 129 1.38 -6.02 -7.02
N ASP A 130 1.23 -4.77 -6.62
CA ASP A 130 0.09 -3.86 -6.69
C ASP A 130 0.21 -2.98 -7.95
N VAL A 131 -0.09 -3.57 -9.11
CA VAL A 131 -0.06 -2.87 -10.39
C VAL A 131 -1.34 -2.03 -10.53
N ASP A 132 -1.23 -0.74 -10.23
CA ASP A 132 -2.36 0.18 -10.21
C ASP A 132 -2.68 0.77 -11.58
N ASP A 133 -1.69 0.90 -12.47
CA ASP A 133 -1.84 1.53 -13.77
C ASP A 133 -1.29 0.69 -14.93
N ALA A 134 -1.93 0.85 -16.09
CA ALA A 134 -1.49 0.32 -17.36
C ALA A 134 -1.68 1.35 -18.47
N LEU A 135 -0.82 1.30 -19.47
CA LEU A 135 -0.79 2.17 -20.63
C LEU A 135 -1.14 1.38 -21.89
N SER A 136 -1.86 1.99 -22.82
CA SER A 136 -2.07 1.42 -24.15
C SER A 136 -1.93 2.45 -25.25
N VAL A 137 -1.52 1.98 -26.42
CA VAL A 137 -1.46 2.76 -27.65
C VAL A 137 -2.10 1.93 -28.76
N TYR A 138 -3.15 2.45 -29.38
CA TYR A 138 -3.90 1.77 -30.42
C TYR A 138 -4.03 2.68 -31.65
N ALA A 139 -3.52 2.24 -32.79
CA ALA A 139 -3.68 2.96 -34.05
C ALA A 139 -5.06 2.65 -34.67
N ASP A 140 -5.83 3.69 -34.94
CA ASP A 140 -7.15 3.64 -35.57
C ASP A 140 -7.14 4.50 -36.84
N GLY A 141 -6.72 3.89 -37.95
CA GLY A 141 -6.47 4.59 -39.22
C GLY A 141 -5.34 5.61 -39.08
N ASP A 142 -5.65 6.87 -39.38
CA ASP A 142 -4.72 8.01 -39.27
C ASP A 142 -4.73 8.66 -37.87
N SER A 143 -5.49 8.10 -36.93
CA SER A 143 -5.59 8.57 -35.55
C SER A 143 -4.96 7.59 -34.57
N LEU A 144 -4.46 8.12 -33.45
CA LEU A 144 -3.85 7.33 -32.38
C LEU A 144 -4.69 7.43 -31.12
N GLN A 145 -5.10 6.30 -30.55
CA GLN A 145 -5.75 6.26 -29.25
C GLN A 145 -4.71 5.91 -28.19
N VAL A 146 -4.48 6.82 -27.24
CA VAL A 146 -3.60 6.61 -26.08
C VAL A 146 -4.47 6.43 -24.85
N GLY A 147 -4.34 5.30 -24.17
CA GLY A 147 -5.10 4.96 -22.98
C GLY A 147 -4.24 4.94 -21.73
N VAL A 148 -4.73 5.56 -20.65
CA VAL A 148 -4.29 5.30 -19.28
C VAL A 148 -5.42 4.56 -18.58
N HIS A 149 -5.09 3.42 -17.98
CA HIS A 149 -6.04 2.52 -17.34
C HIS A 149 -5.65 2.36 -15.87
N ILE A 150 -6.54 2.73 -14.96
CA ILE A 150 -6.33 2.63 -13.52
C ILE A 150 -7.18 1.49 -12.97
N ALA A 151 -6.63 0.66 -12.09
CA ALA A 151 -7.33 -0.41 -11.40
C ALA A 151 -8.69 0.06 -10.81
N ASP A 152 -9.80 -0.62 -11.14
CA ASP A 152 -11.12 -0.25 -10.62
C ASP A 152 -11.37 -0.82 -9.22
N VAL A 153 -10.67 -0.28 -8.22
CA VAL A 153 -10.86 -0.63 -6.80
C VAL A 153 -12.29 -0.36 -6.33
N SER A 154 -12.99 0.62 -6.93
CA SER A 154 -14.36 1.00 -6.57
C SER A 154 -15.41 -0.09 -6.84
N TYR A 155 -15.07 -1.07 -7.70
CA TYR A 155 -15.88 -2.25 -7.91
C TYR A 155 -15.93 -3.15 -6.66
N PHE A 156 -14.79 -3.29 -5.98
CA PHE A 156 -14.61 -4.17 -4.82
C PHE A 156 -14.91 -3.46 -3.50
N VAL A 157 -14.49 -2.20 -3.36
CA VAL A 157 -14.66 -1.41 -2.13
C VAL A 157 -15.88 -0.51 -2.30
N ARG A 158 -17.00 -0.90 -1.67
CA ARG A 158 -18.25 -0.15 -1.73
C ARG A 158 -18.35 0.86 -0.60
N GLU A 159 -18.88 2.04 -0.91
CA GLU A 159 -19.09 3.09 0.09
C GLU A 159 -19.90 2.56 1.29
N GLY A 160 -19.40 2.81 2.50
CA GLY A 160 -20.02 2.38 3.74
C GLY A 160 -19.80 0.90 4.10
N SER A 161 -19.02 0.14 3.32
CA SER A 161 -18.62 -1.23 3.68
C SER A 161 -17.50 -1.23 4.74
N LEU A 162 -17.26 -2.38 5.40
CA LEU A 162 -16.16 -2.52 6.35
C LEU A 162 -14.79 -2.31 5.70
N LEU A 163 -14.62 -2.73 4.44
CA LEU A 163 -13.43 -2.43 3.65
C LEU A 163 -13.24 -0.92 3.45
N ASP A 164 -14.30 -0.16 3.13
CA ASP A 164 -14.23 1.30 3.00
C ASP A 164 -13.86 1.98 4.33
N TYR A 165 -14.46 1.55 5.44
CA TYR A 165 -14.10 2.08 6.77
C TYR A 165 -12.65 1.80 7.14
N GLU A 166 -12.16 0.58 6.90
CA GLU A 166 -10.77 0.21 7.18
C GLU A 166 -9.79 0.97 6.27
N ALA A 167 -10.09 1.05 4.97
CA ALA A 167 -9.28 1.81 4.01
C ALA A 167 -9.21 3.30 4.39
N ARG A 168 -10.34 3.90 4.82
CA ARG A 168 -10.39 5.29 5.30
C ARG A 168 -9.62 5.48 6.60
N ALA A 169 -9.64 4.51 7.51
CA ALA A 169 -8.91 4.57 8.77
C ALA A 169 -7.39 4.50 8.55
N ARG A 170 -6.94 3.69 7.58
CA ARG A 170 -5.52 3.59 7.18
C ARG A 170 -5.08 4.79 6.33
N GLY A 171 -5.94 5.24 5.41
CA GLY A 171 -5.77 6.42 4.56
C GLY A 171 -4.77 6.27 3.42
N THR A 172 -3.65 5.57 3.64
CA THR A 172 -2.61 5.31 2.65
C THR A 172 -1.86 4.04 2.99
N THR A 173 -1.28 3.39 1.98
CA THR A 173 -0.24 2.38 2.18
C THR A 173 1.03 3.09 2.67
N VAL A 174 1.68 2.53 3.70
CA VAL A 174 2.94 3.08 4.26
C VAL A 174 4.09 2.15 3.90
N TYR A 175 5.07 2.69 3.17
CA TYR A 175 6.29 1.97 2.81
C TYR A 175 7.41 2.28 3.81
N LEU A 176 7.98 1.22 4.37
CA LEU A 176 9.14 1.25 5.25
C LEU A 176 10.29 0.52 4.56
N VAL A 177 11.49 0.57 5.15
CA VAL A 177 12.68 -0.04 4.55
C VAL A 177 12.55 -1.55 4.38
N ASP A 178 11.89 -2.22 5.34
CA ASP A 178 11.80 -3.68 5.41
C ASP A 178 10.40 -4.24 5.13
N ARG A 179 9.36 -3.39 5.14
CA ARG A 179 7.97 -3.82 5.00
C ARG A 179 7.07 -2.74 4.42
N ARG A 180 5.92 -3.19 3.94
CA ARG A 180 4.80 -2.36 3.50
C ARG A 180 3.60 -2.61 4.42
N LEU A 181 2.89 -1.54 4.79
CA LEU A 181 1.63 -1.63 5.53
C LEU A 181 0.49 -1.23 4.60
N ASP A 182 -0.23 -2.22 4.10
CA ASP A 182 -1.22 -2.02 3.04
C ASP A 182 -2.47 -1.31 3.54
N MET A 183 -2.99 -0.40 2.70
CA MET A 183 -4.31 0.21 2.90
C MET A 183 -5.45 -0.79 2.70
N LEU A 184 -5.29 -1.72 1.74
CA LEU A 184 -6.28 -2.73 1.38
C LEU A 184 -5.71 -4.13 1.60
N PRO A 185 -6.55 -5.16 1.77
CA PRO A 185 -6.05 -6.53 1.92
C PRO A 185 -5.26 -6.97 0.68
N GLY A 186 -4.14 -7.68 0.89
CA GLY A 186 -3.25 -8.15 -0.18
C GLY A 186 -3.96 -8.92 -1.29
N LEU A 187 -4.95 -9.76 -0.97
CA LEU A 187 -5.77 -10.43 -1.99
C LEU A 187 -6.41 -9.44 -2.98
N LEU A 188 -6.88 -8.29 -2.49
CA LEU A 188 -7.48 -7.26 -3.32
C LEU A 188 -6.41 -6.48 -4.08
N SER A 189 -5.42 -5.91 -3.37
CA SER A 189 -4.43 -5.00 -3.95
C SER A 189 -3.43 -5.70 -4.88
N GLU A 190 -3.04 -6.95 -4.59
CA GLU A 190 -1.98 -7.66 -5.31
C GLU A 190 -2.52 -8.66 -6.35
N ASN A 191 -3.84 -8.85 -6.42
CA ASN A 191 -4.44 -9.81 -7.37
C ASN A 191 -5.72 -9.31 -8.04
N LEU A 192 -6.76 -9.02 -7.25
CA LEU A 192 -8.09 -8.76 -7.82
C LEU A 192 -8.17 -7.44 -8.59
N ALA A 193 -7.66 -6.37 -7.97
CA ALA A 193 -7.61 -5.04 -8.57
C ALA A 193 -6.34 -4.84 -9.41
N SER A 194 -5.24 -5.49 -9.02
CA SER A 194 -3.95 -5.43 -9.73
C SER A 194 -4.11 -5.79 -11.21
N LEU A 195 -3.59 -4.96 -12.09
CA LEU A 195 -3.63 -5.09 -13.55
C LEU A 195 -2.60 -6.11 -14.08
N LEU A 196 -2.63 -7.30 -13.47
CA LEU A 196 -1.69 -8.39 -13.72
C LEU A 196 -1.66 -8.83 -15.20
N GLU A 197 -0.47 -9.17 -15.67
CA GLU A 197 -0.22 -9.70 -16.99
C GLU A 197 -1.06 -10.95 -17.33
N GLY A 198 -1.54 -11.02 -18.57
CA GLY A 198 -2.28 -12.15 -19.12
C GLY A 198 -3.70 -12.30 -18.59
N ARG A 199 -4.22 -11.32 -17.83
CA ARG A 199 -5.53 -11.40 -17.20
C ARG A 199 -6.45 -10.25 -17.62
N ASP A 200 -7.73 -10.60 -17.77
CA ASP A 200 -8.79 -9.61 -17.89
C ASP A 200 -9.02 -8.94 -16.53
N ARG A 201 -9.04 -7.60 -16.52
CA ARG A 201 -9.18 -6.80 -15.30
C ARG A 201 -10.11 -5.61 -15.52
N LEU A 202 -10.79 -5.22 -14.44
CA LEU A 202 -11.66 -4.05 -14.40
C LEU A 202 -10.81 -2.80 -14.19
N ALA A 203 -11.02 -1.79 -15.03
CA ALA A 203 -10.30 -0.52 -14.95
C ALA A 203 -11.24 0.67 -15.09
N MET A 204 -10.80 1.81 -14.57
CA MET A 204 -11.27 3.13 -14.94
C MET A 204 -10.25 3.74 -15.90
N SER A 205 -10.72 4.12 -17.08
CA SER A 205 -9.82 4.49 -18.18
C SER A 205 -10.04 5.92 -18.63
N CYS A 206 -8.94 6.57 -19.01
CA CYS A 206 -8.91 7.80 -19.78
C CYS A 206 -8.27 7.48 -21.14
N VAL A 207 -9.01 7.69 -22.23
CA VAL A 207 -8.54 7.43 -23.59
C VAL A 207 -8.57 8.73 -24.37
N TRP A 208 -7.39 9.18 -24.81
CA TRP A 208 -7.23 10.32 -25.71
C TRP A 208 -7.17 9.82 -27.14
N THR A 209 -7.90 10.46 -28.04
CA THR A 209 -7.71 10.30 -29.49
C THR A 209 -6.85 11.46 -29.97
N LEU A 210 -5.74 11.14 -30.65
CA LEU A 210 -4.76 12.07 -31.18
C LEU A 210 -4.81 12.05 -32.72
N ASP A 211 -4.63 13.22 -33.34
CA ASP A 211 -4.40 13.32 -34.79
C ASP A 211 -2.95 12.97 -35.17
N GLU A 212 -2.63 12.97 -36.47
CA GLU A 212 -1.27 12.71 -36.99
C GLU A 212 -0.19 13.66 -36.43
N ARG A 213 -0.59 14.81 -35.90
CA ARG A 213 0.29 15.83 -35.31
C ARG A 213 0.33 15.73 -33.78
N LEU A 214 -0.24 14.67 -33.21
CA LEU A 214 -0.36 14.39 -31.79
C LEU A 214 -1.19 15.44 -31.02
N ASN A 215 -2.09 16.17 -31.69
CA ASN A 215 -3.05 17.02 -31.01
C ASN A 215 -4.20 16.17 -30.47
N VAL A 216 -4.61 16.41 -29.24
CA VAL A 216 -5.81 15.79 -28.65
C VAL A 216 -7.04 16.30 -29.38
N VAL A 217 -7.74 15.39 -30.07
CA VAL A 217 -8.99 15.70 -30.78
C VAL A 217 -10.23 15.23 -30.03
N ASP A 218 -10.10 14.21 -29.18
CA ASP A 218 -11.18 13.70 -28.31
C ASP A 218 -10.63 13.09 -27.02
N VAL A 219 -11.46 13.05 -25.98
CA VAL A 219 -11.15 12.41 -24.70
C VAL A 219 -12.36 11.66 -24.17
N TRP A 220 -12.17 10.38 -23.86
CA TRP A 220 -13.18 9.54 -23.22
C TRP A 220 -12.74 9.12 -21.82
N PHE A 221 -13.66 9.24 -20.85
CA PHE A 221 -13.49 8.72 -19.49
C PHE A 221 -14.58 7.69 -19.21
N GLY A 222 -14.22 6.55 -18.64
CA GLY A 222 -15.23 5.58 -18.22
C GLY A 222 -14.67 4.27 -17.71
N ARG A 223 -15.60 3.44 -17.22
CA ARG A 223 -15.30 2.08 -16.78
C ARG A 223 -15.06 1.19 -18.00
N SER A 224 -14.02 0.38 -17.92
CA SER A 224 -13.60 -0.52 -18.99
C SER A 224 -13.20 -1.90 -18.44
N VAL A 225 -13.08 -2.84 -19.37
CA VAL A 225 -12.35 -4.09 -19.15
C VAL A 225 -11.11 -4.05 -20.02
N ILE A 226 -9.94 -4.30 -19.44
CA ILE A 226 -8.66 -4.36 -20.15
C ILE A 226 -8.06 -5.76 -20.03
N HIS A 227 -7.12 -6.06 -20.91
CA HIS A 227 -6.26 -7.24 -20.83
C HIS A 227 -4.81 -6.75 -20.84
N SER A 228 -4.11 -6.88 -19.71
CA SER A 228 -2.71 -6.51 -19.62
C SER A 228 -1.88 -7.57 -20.34
N ARG A 229 -1.15 -7.16 -21.38
CA ARG A 229 -0.34 -8.05 -22.22
C ARG A 229 1.01 -8.35 -21.61
N HIS A 230 1.63 -7.35 -21.00
CA HIS A 230 2.98 -7.41 -20.47
C HIS A 230 3.07 -6.57 -19.19
N GLN A 231 3.73 -7.11 -18.17
CA GLN A 231 4.15 -6.37 -16.98
C GLN A 231 5.66 -6.22 -17.01
N MET A 232 6.14 -4.99 -17.15
CA MET A 232 7.55 -4.71 -17.32
C MET A 232 8.11 -3.93 -16.14
N THR A 233 9.41 -4.12 -15.89
CA THR A 233 10.16 -3.17 -15.07
C THR A 233 10.66 -2.00 -15.91
N TYR A 234 10.98 -0.86 -15.27
CA TYR A 234 11.64 0.26 -15.96
C TYR A 234 12.88 -0.14 -16.75
N TYR A 235 13.68 -1.07 -16.22
CA TYR A 235 14.89 -1.55 -16.88
C TYR A 235 14.59 -2.38 -18.13
N GLN A 236 13.56 -3.23 -18.08
CA GLN A 236 13.13 -4.04 -19.22
C GLN A 236 12.52 -3.15 -20.31
N ALA A 237 11.64 -2.21 -19.95
CA ALA A 237 11.04 -1.28 -20.90
C ALA A 237 12.11 -0.44 -21.63
N GLN A 238 13.10 0.08 -20.89
CA GLN A 238 14.22 0.83 -21.47
C GLN A 238 15.09 -0.04 -22.38
N ALA A 239 15.40 -1.27 -21.96
CA ALA A 239 16.18 -2.22 -22.76
C ALA A 239 15.52 -2.54 -24.10
N ILE A 240 14.20 -2.76 -24.10
CA ILE A 240 13.42 -3.01 -25.32
C ILE A 240 13.46 -1.80 -26.25
N TYR A 241 13.28 -0.60 -25.68
CA TYR A 241 13.28 0.68 -26.41
C TYR A 241 14.64 0.98 -27.05
N ASP A 242 15.74 0.79 -26.31
CA ASP A 242 17.10 1.07 -26.78
C ASP A 242 17.69 -0.05 -27.65
N ASP A 243 17.03 -1.20 -27.75
CA ASP A 243 17.58 -2.44 -28.33
C ASP A 243 18.93 -2.83 -27.67
N ALA A 244 18.96 -2.74 -26.33
CA ALA A 244 20.15 -2.93 -25.50
C ALA A 244 19.89 -3.92 -24.35
N PRO A 245 20.93 -4.60 -23.82
CA PRO A 245 20.74 -5.50 -22.68
C PRO A 245 20.37 -4.75 -21.40
N THR A 246 19.61 -5.42 -20.52
CA THR A 246 19.32 -4.89 -19.18
C THR A 246 20.58 -4.79 -18.32
N PRO A 247 20.59 -3.93 -17.27
CA PRO A 247 21.71 -3.86 -16.34
C PRO A 247 22.03 -5.20 -15.66
N PRO A 248 23.28 -5.43 -15.21
CA PRO A 248 23.64 -6.64 -14.49
C PRO A 248 22.79 -6.86 -13.24
N GLY A 249 22.29 -8.09 -13.06
CA GLY A 249 21.45 -8.46 -11.91
C GLY A 249 19.96 -8.18 -12.07
N VAL A 250 19.54 -7.58 -13.19
CA VAL A 250 18.13 -7.47 -13.58
C VAL A 250 17.76 -8.68 -14.42
N VAL A 251 16.57 -9.25 -14.18
CA VAL A 251 16.02 -10.33 -15.00
C VAL A 251 15.64 -9.73 -16.36
N ALA A 252 16.37 -10.12 -17.41
CA ALA A 252 16.04 -9.77 -18.78
C ALA A 252 14.87 -10.62 -19.27
N PHE A 253 14.07 -10.07 -20.18
CA PHE A 253 13.25 -10.90 -21.05
C PHE A 253 14.14 -11.73 -21.97
N ASP A 254 13.73 -12.96 -22.26
CA ASP A 254 14.37 -13.74 -23.30
C ASP A 254 14.05 -13.18 -24.70
N ASP A 255 14.71 -13.73 -25.73
CA ASP A 255 14.52 -13.29 -27.12
C ASP A 255 13.07 -13.46 -27.60
N THR A 256 12.36 -14.45 -27.07
CA THR A 256 10.97 -14.76 -27.43
C THR A 256 10.03 -13.76 -26.78
N GLU A 257 10.21 -13.48 -25.49
CA GLU A 257 9.47 -12.47 -24.74
C GLU A 257 9.70 -11.09 -25.31
N THR A 258 10.95 -10.71 -25.58
CA THR A 258 11.30 -9.43 -26.20
C THR A 258 10.62 -9.24 -27.55
N LYS A 259 10.59 -10.32 -28.36
CA LYS A 259 9.89 -10.30 -29.64
C LYS A 259 8.38 -10.18 -29.47
N ALA A 260 7.78 -10.90 -28.52
CA ALA A 260 6.36 -10.80 -28.22
C ALA A 260 5.96 -9.39 -27.79
N VAL A 261 6.74 -8.76 -26.90
CA VAL A 261 6.50 -7.38 -26.47
C VAL A 261 6.56 -6.41 -27.65
N ARG A 262 7.55 -6.55 -28.55
CA ARG A 262 7.69 -5.70 -29.76
C ARG A 262 6.62 -5.94 -30.82
N GLU A 263 6.03 -7.12 -30.86
CA GLU A 263 4.91 -7.41 -31.76
C GLU A 263 3.59 -6.90 -31.19
N ASP A 264 3.48 -6.83 -29.86
CA ASP A 264 2.30 -6.34 -29.14
C ASP A 264 2.28 -4.81 -28.99
N LEU A 265 3.41 -4.15 -28.68
CA LEU A 265 3.52 -2.71 -28.40
C LEU A 265 4.21 -1.95 -29.54
#